data_AF-A0A0C4E5B7-F1
#
_entry.id   AF-A0A0C4E5B7-F1
#
_cell.length_a   1.000
_cell.length_b   1.000
_cell.length_c   1.000
_cell.angle_alpha   90.00
_cell.angle_beta   90.00
_cell.angle_gamma   90.00
#
_symmetry.space_group_name_H-M   'P 1'
#
loop_
_entity.id
_entity.type
_entity.pdbx_description
1 polymer ?
#
loop_
_entity_poly.entity_id
_entity_poly.type
_entity_poly.pdbx_seq_one_letter_code
_entity_poly.pdbx_strand_id
1 'polypeptide(L)'
;MAARSVPILGGSLIIRDPEQQQATRADAPASGTLDILVRSLEEIKSEADASVIVQELNPDYVVAGGKGAPERTFAIDRDAAIHFIKASAATPSVKRFIMISHLASRRSKPGWWSSDD
;
A
#
# COMPACT_ATOMS: atom_id res chain seq x y z
N MET A 1 7.86 33.29 21.60
CA MET A 1 7.06 32.07 21.39
C MET A 1 7.46 31.51 20.03
N ALA A 2 8.45 30.61 19.98
CA ALA A 2 8.99 30.11 18.71
C ALA A 2 8.06 29.00 18.17
N ALA A 3 7.61 29.17 16.94
CA ALA A 3 6.91 28.12 16.21
C ALA A 3 7.82 26.90 16.14
N ARG A 4 7.45 25.83 16.85
CA ARG A 4 8.10 24.54 16.73
C ARG A 4 7.73 23.99 15.35
N SER A 5 8.56 24.25 14.35
CA SER A 5 8.56 23.47 13.11
C SER A 5 9.01 22.07 13.48
N VAL A 6 8.07 21.18 13.75
CA VAL A 6 8.34 19.75 13.81
C VAL A 6 8.65 19.32 12.37
N PRO A 7 9.88 18.87 12.06
CA PRO A 7 10.12 18.23 10.77
C PRO A 7 9.20 17.01 10.74
N ILE A 8 8.31 16.95 9.75
CA ILE A 8 7.48 15.78 9.54
C ILE A 8 8.46 14.68 9.11
N LEU A 9 8.92 13.86 10.06
CA LEU A 9 9.58 12.58 9.83
C LEU A 9 8.50 11.64 9.28
N GLY A 10 8.04 11.90 8.05
CA GLY A 10 6.89 11.24 7.44
C GLY A 10 7.34 10.12 6.50
N GLY A 11 7.69 8.96 7.05
CA GLY A 11 8.03 7.79 6.24
C GLY A 11 6.77 7.22 5.59
N SER A 12 6.67 7.29 4.26
CA SER A 12 5.60 6.63 3.50
C SER A 12 6.10 5.30 2.97
N LEU A 13 5.47 4.20 3.37
CA LEU A 13 5.79 2.87 2.86
C LEU A 13 4.97 2.58 1.60
N ILE A 14 5.68 2.43 0.48
CA ILE A 14 5.11 2.02 -0.80
C ILE A 14 5.67 0.64 -1.16
N ILE A 15 4.78 -0.33 -1.38
CA ILE A 15 5.14 -1.68 -1.83
C ILE A 15 4.88 -1.79 -3.34
N ARG A 16 5.92 -2.17 -4.11
CA ARG A 16 5.91 -2.17 -5.59
C ARG A 16 6.60 -3.37 -6.22
N ASP A 17 6.29 -3.58 -7.50
CA ASP A 17 7.07 -4.41 -8.42
C ASP A 17 8.49 -3.83 -8.60
N PRO A 18 9.56 -4.66 -8.63
CA PRO A 18 10.93 -4.21 -8.93
C PRO A 18 11.05 -3.30 -10.16
N GLU A 19 10.29 -3.55 -11.23
CA GLU A 19 10.33 -2.73 -12.46
C GLU A 19 9.89 -1.29 -12.23
N GLN A 20 9.06 -1.04 -11.21
CA GLN A 20 8.50 0.28 -10.89
C GLN A 20 9.39 1.09 -9.94
N GLN A 21 10.47 0.52 -9.42
CA GLN A 21 11.33 1.16 -8.43
C GLN A 21 11.95 2.46 -8.95
N GLN A 22 12.47 2.44 -10.18
CA GLN A 22 13.18 3.59 -10.75
C GLN A 22 12.25 4.78 -10.98
N ALA A 23 11.04 4.54 -11.53
CA ALA A 23 10.03 5.57 -11.72
C ALA A 23 9.57 6.16 -10.37
N THR A 24 9.31 5.30 -9.38
CA THR A 24 8.89 5.74 -8.04
C THR A 24 9.95 6.63 -7.36
N ARG A 25 11.24 6.33 -7.55
CA ARG A 25 12.34 7.17 -7.05
C ARG A 25 12.41 8.52 -7.75
N ALA A 26 12.14 8.56 -9.05
CA ALA A 26 12.11 9.80 -9.81
C ALA A 26 10.96 10.74 -9.35
N ASP A 27 9.86 10.15 -8.89
CA ASP A 27 8.69 10.86 -8.36
C ASP A 27 8.81 11.21 -6.86
N ALA A 28 9.93 10.89 -6.22
CA ALA A 28 10.14 11.21 -4.81
C ALA A 28 10.10 12.74 -4.59
N PRO A 29 9.50 13.20 -3.48
CA PRO A 29 9.39 14.63 -3.22
C PRO A 29 10.77 15.28 -3.06
N ALA A 30 10.88 16.55 -3.46
CA ALA A 30 12.13 17.32 -3.35
C ALA A 30 12.58 17.53 -1.89
N SER A 31 11.69 17.32 -0.92
CA SER A 31 11.97 17.34 0.51
C SER A 31 11.19 16.24 1.25
N GLY A 32 11.78 15.69 2.32
CA GLY A 32 11.23 14.54 3.07
C GLY A 32 11.98 13.24 2.77
N THR A 33 11.57 12.15 3.42
CA THR A 33 12.13 10.80 3.24
C THR A 33 11.05 9.88 2.70
N LEU A 34 11.32 9.21 1.58
CA LEU A 34 10.43 8.21 0.99
C LEU A 34 11.09 6.83 1.09
N ASP A 35 10.54 5.97 1.96
CA ASP A 35 11.02 4.61 2.17
C ASP A 35 10.31 3.66 1.19
N ILE A 36 11.00 3.32 0.11
CA ILE A 36 10.48 2.41 -0.92
C ILE A 36 10.90 0.99 -0.58
N LEU A 37 9.92 0.15 -0.26
CA LEU A 37 10.14 -1.28 -0.07
C LEU A 37 9.70 -2.04 -1.31
N VAL A 38 10.64 -2.68 -1.98
CA VAL A 38 10.35 -3.57 -3.11
C VAL A 38 10.25 -5.00 -2.59
N ARG A 39 9.02 -5.50 -2.45
CA ARG A 39 8.69 -6.87 -2.04
C ARG A 39 7.49 -7.36 -2.83
N SER A 40 7.49 -8.64 -3.17
CA SER A 40 6.29 -9.27 -3.71
C SER A 40 5.24 -9.40 -2.61
N LEU A 41 4.04 -8.86 -2.86
CA LEU A 41 2.90 -9.02 -1.96
C LEU A 41 2.37 -10.46 -1.94
N GLU A 42 2.76 -11.28 -2.91
CA GLU A 42 2.37 -12.70 -2.96
C GLU A 42 2.95 -13.49 -1.79
N GLU A 43 4.06 -13.06 -1.21
CA GLU A 43 4.69 -13.74 -0.07
C GLU A 43 3.98 -13.43 1.26
N ILE A 44 3.00 -12.52 1.25
CA ILE A 44 2.26 -12.13 2.45
C ILE A 44 1.05 -13.05 2.60
N LYS A 45 1.22 -14.09 3.42
CA LYS A 45 0.19 -15.13 3.65
C LYS A 45 -0.47 -15.04 5.02
N SER A 46 0.01 -14.14 5.86
CA SER A 46 -0.48 -13.96 7.21
C SER A 46 -0.34 -12.52 7.69
N GLU A 47 -1.05 -12.21 8.78
CA GLU A 47 -0.88 -10.93 9.50
C GLU A 47 0.52 -10.80 10.11
N ALA A 48 1.16 -11.91 10.48
CA ALA A 48 2.52 -11.90 10.99
C ALA A 48 3.51 -11.44 9.91
N ASP A 49 3.37 -11.93 8.67
CA ASP A 49 4.22 -11.52 7.54
C ASP A 49 4.08 -10.02 7.28
N ALA A 50 2.85 -9.51 7.29
CA ALA A 50 2.58 -8.08 7.13
C ALA A 50 3.12 -7.25 8.32
N SER A 51 3.02 -7.77 9.54
CA SER A 51 3.48 -7.10 10.76
C SER A 51 5.00 -6.91 10.78
N VAL A 52 5.76 -7.90 10.29
CA VAL A 52 7.23 -7.77 10.17
C VAL A 52 7.58 -6.55 9.31
N ILE A 53 6.92 -6.38 8.17
CA ILE A 53 7.15 -5.26 7.26
C ILE A 53 6.77 -3.91 7.90
N VAL A 54 5.60 -3.86 8.54
CA VAL A 54 5.12 -2.63 9.19
C VAL A 54 6.03 -2.23 10.36
N GLN A 55 6.55 -3.19 11.12
CA GLN A 55 7.46 -2.95 12.23
C GLN A 55 8.86 -2.55 11.77
N GLU A 56 9.38 -3.17 10.70
CA GLU A 56 10.69 -2.85 10.12
C GLU A 56 10.79 -1.38 9.70
N LEU A 57 9.71 -0.84 9.13
CA LEU A 57 9.69 0.49 8.54
C LEU A 57 8.98 1.56 9.36
N ASN A 58 8.18 1.15 10.36
CA ASN A 58 7.37 2.02 11.21
C ASN A 58 6.69 3.19 10.44
N PRO A 59 5.91 2.89 9.38
CA PRO A 59 5.43 3.92 8.47
C PRO A 59 4.25 4.71 9.04
N ASP A 60 4.10 5.97 8.61
CA ASP A 60 2.89 6.77 8.88
C ASP A 60 1.73 6.41 7.94
N TYR A 61 2.08 5.95 6.74
CA TYR A 61 1.16 5.59 5.65
C TYR A 61 1.57 4.28 4.99
N VAL A 62 0.58 3.45 4.68
CA VAL A 62 0.74 2.23 3.88
C VAL A 62 -0.07 2.37 2.59
N VAL A 63 0.59 2.14 1.46
CA VAL A 63 -0.02 2.09 0.12
C VAL A 63 0.42 0.82 -0.59
N ALA A 64 -0.54 0.03 -1.06
CA ALA A 64 -0.32 -1.21 -1.80
C ALA A 64 -1.14 -1.21 -3.10
N GLY A 65 -0.62 -1.86 -4.14
CA GLY A 65 -1.34 -2.06 -5.40
C GLY A 65 -0.82 -3.29 -6.15
N GLY A 66 -1.72 -4.16 -6.59
CA GLY A 66 -1.40 -5.35 -7.37
C GLY A 66 -1.50 -5.13 -8.89
N LYS A 67 -0.77 -5.95 -9.65
CA LYS A 67 -0.91 -6.13 -11.10
C LYS A 67 -0.70 -7.61 -11.41
N GLY A 68 -1.56 -8.25 -12.19
CA GLY A 68 -1.38 -9.66 -12.54
C GLY A 68 -2.61 -10.38 -13.07
N ALA A 69 -2.44 -11.68 -13.30
CA ALA A 69 -3.51 -12.62 -13.67
C ALA A 69 -4.53 -12.81 -12.52
N PRO A 70 -5.72 -13.39 -12.77
CA PRO A 70 -6.80 -13.48 -11.78
C PRO A 70 -6.39 -14.09 -10.43
N GLU A 71 -5.48 -15.06 -10.44
CA GLU A 71 -4.94 -15.71 -9.25
C GLU A 71 -4.15 -14.72 -8.39
N ARG A 72 -3.37 -13.83 -9.03
CA ARG A 72 -2.62 -12.76 -8.36
C ARG A 72 -3.56 -11.70 -7.81
N THR A 73 -4.68 -11.41 -8.47
CA THR A 73 -5.70 -10.49 -7.94
C THR A 73 -6.25 -10.98 -6.60
N PHE A 74 -6.59 -12.27 -6.48
CA PHE A 74 -7.04 -12.79 -5.18
C PHE A 74 -5.93 -12.81 -4.14
N ALA A 75 -4.75 -13.30 -4.50
CA ALA A 75 -3.64 -13.40 -3.56
C ALA A 75 -3.18 -12.01 -3.04
N ILE A 76 -3.14 -11.01 -3.92
CA ILE A 76 -2.59 -9.69 -3.62
C ILE A 76 -3.68 -8.72 -3.19
N ASP A 77 -4.66 -8.45 -4.06
CA ASP A 77 -5.63 -7.37 -3.88
C ASP A 77 -6.72 -7.73 -2.85
N ARG A 78 -6.86 -9.02 -2.47
CA ARG A 78 -7.74 -9.47 -1.39
C ARG A 78 -6.94 -9.98 -0.19
N ASP A 79 -6.20 -11.07 -0.36
CA ASP A 79 -5.65 -11.81 0.79
C ASP A 79 -4.52 -11.03 1.48
N ALA A 80 -3.49 -10.60 0.74
CA ALA A 80 -2.42 -9.77 1.27
C ALA A 80 -2.94 -8.41 1.79
N ALA A 81 -3.87 -7.78 1.07
CA ALA A 81 -4.49 -6.52 1.51
C ALA A 81 -5.18 -6.65 2.88
N ILE A 82 -5.90 -7.75 3.14
CA ILE A 82 -6.51 -8.02 4.46
C ILE A 82 -5.44 -8.10 5.55
N HIS A 83 -4.32 -8.79 5.29
CA HIS A 83 -3.23 -8.91 6.24
C HIS A 83 -2.60 -7.55 6.58
N PHE A 84 -2.39 -6.69 5.59
CA PHE A 84 -1.90 -5.32 5.81
C PHE A 84 -2.89 -4.43 6.57
N ILE A 85 -4.19 -4.55 6.31
CA ILE A 85 -5.22 -3.82 7.04
C ILE A 85 -5.16 -4.20 8.53
N LYS A 86 -5.10 -5.49 8.84
CA LYS A 86 -5.02 -5.98 10.24
C LYS A 86 -3.74 -5.52 10.93
N ALA A 87 -2.58 -5.72 10.29
CA ALA A 87 -1.29 -5.32 10.84
C ALA A 87 -1.22 -3.80 11.07
N SER A 88 -1.76 -3.00 10.14
CA SER A 88 -1.85 -1.55 10.28
C SER A 88 -2.76 -1.14 11.43
N ALA A 89 -3.94 -1.75 11.56
CA ALA A 89 -4.88 -1.47 12.64
C ALA A 89 -4.32 -1.86 14.02
N ALA A 90 -3.50 -2.91 14.09
CA ALA A 90 -2.83 -3.34 15.31
C ALA A 90 -1.61 -2.48 15.67
N THR A 91 -1.13 -1.62 14.76
CA THR A 91 0.08 -0.81 14.95
C THR A 91 -0.27 0.63 15.30
N PRO A 92 -0.08 1.10 16.55
CA PRO A 92 -0.52 2.43 16.98
C PRO A 92 0.15 3.60 16.25
N SER A 93 1.33 3.41 15.65
CA SER A 93 2.02 4.45 14.87
C SER A 93 1.37 4.70 13.51
N VAL A 94 0.74 3.69 12.89
CA VAL A 94 0.05 3.85 11.61
C VAL A 94 -1.23 4.64 11.84
N LYS A 95 -1.26 5.90 11.38
CA LYS A 95 -2.42 6.78 11.59
C LYS A 95 -3.44 6.70 10.48
N ARG A 96 -3.02 6.29 9.28
CA ARG A 96 -3.83 6.33 8.06
C ARG A 96 -3.49 5.14 7.17
N PHE A 97 -4.53 4.50 6.62
CA PHE A 97 -4.40 3.41 5.67
C PHE A 97 -5.17 3.79 4.39
N ILE A 98 -4.50 3.76 3.24
CA ILE A 98 -5.13 4.11 1.96
C ILE A 98 -5.21 2.86 1.10
N MET A 99 -6.44 2.41 0.84
CA MET A 99 -6.72 1.33 -0.08
C MET A 99 -7.14 1.89 -1.45
N ILE A 100 -6.43 1.50 -2.51
CA ILE A 100 -6.75 1.89 -3.88
C ILE A 100 -7.36 0.67 -4.58
N SER A 101 -8.63 0.75 -4.95
CA SER A 101 -9.36 -0.33 -5.63
C SER A 101 -9.65 -0.01 -7.09
N HIS A 102 -9.77 -1.03 -7.93
CA HIS A 102 -10.18 -0.89 -9.32
C HIS A 102 -11.71 -0.72 -9.44
N LEU A 103 -12.19 0.16 -10.32
CA LEU A 103 -13.62 0.46 -10.52
C LEU A 103 -14.48 -0.77 -10.85
N ALA A 104 -13.90 -1.76 -11.53
CA ALA A 104 -14.58 -3.02 -11.85
C ALA A 104 -14.57 -4.06 -10.71
N SER A 105 -14.01 -3.74 -9.53
CA SER A 105 -14.01 -4.62 -8.35
C SER A 105 -15.42 -4.68 -7.73
N ARG A 106 -16.35 -5.32 -8.43
CA ARG A 106 -17.79 -5.32 -8.16
C ARG A 106 -18.35 -6.73 -8.34
N ARG A 107 -19.38 -7.07 -7.55
CA ARG A 107 -20.09 -8.35 -7.67
C ARG A 107 -21.00 -8.44 -8.90
N SER A 108 -21.41 -7.30 -9.43
CA SER A 108 -22.27 -7.19 -10.60
C SER A 108 -21.94 -5.96 -11.42
N LYS A 109 -22.28 -6.01 -12.71
CA LYS A 109 -22.22 -4.87 -13.61
C LYS A 109 -23.06 -3.71 -13.05
N PRO A 110 -22.50 -2.49 -12.90
CA PRO A 110 -23.27 -1.32 -12.51
C PRO A 110 -24.32 -1.01 -13.58
N GLY A 111 -25.50 -0.54 -13.16
CA GLY A 111 -26.64 -0.30 -14.05
C GLY A 111 -26.43 0.80 -15.10
N TRP A 112 -25.34 1.57 -15.00
CA TRP A 112 -24.98 2.63 -15.94
C TRP A 112 -23.89 2.22 -16.95
N TRP A 113 -23.41 0.98 -16.93
CA TRP A 113 -22.54 0.46 -17.99
C TRP A 113 -23.39 -0.07 -19.15
N SER A 114 -23.05 0.37 -20.36
CA SER A 114 -23.52 -0.19 -21.62
C SER A 114 -22.87 -1.54 -21.89
N SER A 115 -23.37 -2.33 -22.84
CA SER A 115 -22.74 -3.60 -23.24
C SER A 115 -21.30 -3.45 -23.77
N ASP A 116 -20.94 -2.25 -24.22
CA ASP A 116 -19.62 -1.94 -24.78
C ASP A 116 -18.61 -1.46 -23.70
N ASP A 117 -19.07 -1.23 -22.47
CA ASP A 117 -18.26 -1.02 -21.26
C ASP A 117 -17.96 -2.34 -20.52
#